data_AF-A0A381W2L0-F1
#
_entry.id   AF-A0A381W2L0-F1
#
_cell.length_a   1.000
_cell.length_b   1.000
_cell.length_c   1.000
_cell.angle_alpha   90.00
_cell.angle_beta   90.00
_cell.angle_gamma   90.00
#
_symmetry.space_group_name_H-M   'P 1'
#
loop_
_entity.id
_entity.type
_entity.pdbx_description
1 polymer ?
#
loop_
_entity_poly.entity_id
_entity_poly.type
_entity_poly.pdbx_seq_one_letter_code
_entity_poly.pdbx_strand_id
1 'polypeptide(L)' 'MTIIIIDDGSFPEIIIKNPEIIILRNKQNQGKGFSILKGLKYAQENDFTNAVTLDADSQHDPRLIEMFLEVN' A
#
# COMPACT_ATOMS: atom_id res chain seq x y z
N MET A 1 -4.12 -2.99 11.94
CA MET A 1 -4.26 -2.58 10.53
C MET A 1 -2.93 -2.86 9.85
N THR A 2 -2.90 -3.67 8.80
CA THR A 2 -1.65 -3.96 8.08
C THR A 2 -1.40 -2.89 7.03
N ILE A 3 -0.16 -2.39 6.94
CA ILE A 3 0.24 -1.40 5.93
C ILE A 3 1.04 -2.10 4.85
N ILE A 4 0.57 -2.02 3.61
CA ILE A 4 1.27 -2.53 2.43
C ILE A 4 1.76 -1.35 1.61
N ILE A 5 3.08 -1.24 1.45
CA ILE A 5 3.74 -0.22 0.63
C ILE A 5 4.15 -0.85 -0.69
N ILE A 6 3.75 -0.21 -1.79
CA ILE A 6 4.21 -0.60 -3.13
C ILE A 6 5.27 0.40 -3.57
N ASP A 7 6.53 -0.02 -3.51
CA ASP A 7 7.64 0.74 -4.06
C ASP A 7 7.72 0.50 -5.57
N ASP A 8 7.28 1.46 -6.37
CA ASP A 8 7.23 1.35 -7.83
C ASP A 8 8.58 1.66 -8.50
N GLY A 9 9.64 1.02 -8.02
CA GLY A 9 10.99 1.16 -8.56
C GLY A 9 11.64 2.49 -8.22
N SER A 10 11.41 3.02 -7.00
CA SER A 10 12.08 4.22 -6.50
C SER A 10 13.60 4.06 -6.48
N PHE A 11 14.30 5.18 -6.67
CA PHE A 11 15.73 5.30 -6.44
C PHE A 11 16.01 6.52 -5.56
N PRO A 12 16.60 6.34 -4.36
CA PRO A 12 16.98 5.06 -3.76
C PRO A 12 15.78 4.15 -3.42
N GLU A 13 16.05 2.87 -3.16
CA GLU A 13 15.05 1.93 -2.67
C GLU A 13 14.48 2.37 -1.31
N ILE A 14 13.17 2.14 -1.12
CA ILE A 14 12.51 2.40 0.15
C ILE A 14 12.80 1.23 1.10
N ILE A 15 13.52 1.50 2.18
CA ILE A 15 13.83 0.53 3.23
C ILE A 15 13.18 1.00 4.52
N ILE A 16 12.21 0.25 5.02
CA ILE A 16 11.57 0.51 6.32
C ILE A 16 11.71 -0.75 7.17
N LYS A 17 12.29 -0.60 8.37
CA LYS A 17 12.42 -1.68 9.35
C LYS A 17 11.27 -1.60 10.35
N ASN A 18 10.11 -2.10 9.97
CA ASN A 18 8.96 -2.23 10.85
C ASN A 18 8.26 -3.57 10.56
N PRO A 19 8.08 -4.46 11.56
CA PRO A 19 7.44 -5.76 11.36
C PRO A 19 5.97 -5.68 10.92
N GLU A 20 5.30 -4.56 11.12
CA GLU A 20 3.90 -4.34 10.73
C GLU A 20 3.75 -3.79 9.30
N ILE A 21 4.87 -3.51 8.62
CA ILE A 21 4.89 -2.95 7.26
C ILE A 21 5.38 -4.01 6.28
N ILE A 22 4.59 -4.22 5.23
CA ILE A 22 4.93 -5.08 4.11
C ILE A 22 5.35 -4.20 2.94
N ILE A 23 6.56 -4.40 2.40
CA ILE A 23 7.05 -3.68 1.22
C ILE A 23 7.07 -4.62 0.02
N LEU A 24 6.32 -4.30 -1.02
CA LEU A 24 6.34 -4.99 -2.30
C LEU A 24 6.98 -4.10 -3.36
N ARG A 25 8.25 -4.36 -3.71
CA ARG A 25 8.99 -3.54 -4.68
C ARG A 25 8.84 -4.03 -6.11
N ASN A 26 8.65 -3.12 -7.06
CA ASN A 26 8.81 -3.36 -8.49
C ASN A 26 10.28 -3.14 -8.87
N LYS A 27 10.79 -3.96 -9.81
CA LYS A 27 12.19 -3.84 -10.27
C LYS A 27 12.47 -2.50 -10.98
N GLN A 28 11.45 -1.94 -11.62
CA GLN A 28 11.46 -0.67 -12.33
C GLN A 28 10.04 -0.07 -12.27
N ASN A 29 9.89 1.23 -12.54
CA ASN A 29 8.60 1.91 -12.58
C ASN A 29 7.62 1.24 -13.58
N GLN A 30 6.46 0.82 -13.08
CA GLN A 30 5.36 0.19 -13.83
C GLN A 30 4.11 1.09 -13.90
N GLY A 31 4.12 2.20 -13.18
CA GLY A 31 3.00 3.13 -13.06
C GLY A 31 2.04 2.79 -11.92
N LYS A 32 1.32 3.83 -11.49
CA LYS A 32 0.38 3.77 -10.35
C LYS A 32 -0.66 2.65 -10.46
N GLY A 33 -1.28 2.50 -11.63
CA GLY A 33 -2.33 1.48 -11.83
C GLY A 33 -1.81 0.06 -11.61
N PHE A 34 -0.63 -0.25 -12.15
CA PHE A 34 0.02 -1.54 -11.93
C PHE A 34 0.33 -1.75 -10.45
N SER A 35 0.88 -0.73 -9.79
CA SER A 35 1.25 -0.79 -8.37
C SER A 35 0.05 -1.01 -7.46
N ILE A 36 -1.07 -0.32 -7.69
CA ILE A 36 -2.32 -0.55 -6.96
C ILE A 36 -2.83 -1.98 -7.17
N LEU A 37 -2.90 -2.46 -8.41
CA LEU A 37 -3.35 -3.83 -8.71
C LEU A 37 -2.47 -4.88 -8.04
N LYS A 38 -1.15 -4.67 -8.00
CA LYS A 38 -0.20 -5.55 -7.29
C LYS A 38 -0.51 -5.61 -5.79
N GLY A 39 -0.76 -4.47 -5.16
CA GLY A 39 -1.13 -4.41 -3.74
C GLY A 39 -2.46 -5.09 -3.44
N LEU A 40 -3.48 -4.83 -4.26
CA LEU A 40 -4.80 -5.47 -4.12
C LEU A 40 -4.73 -6.98 -4.34
N LYS A 41 -3.94 -7.44 -5.33
CA LYS A 41 -3.72 -8.88 -5.55
C LYS A 41 -3.06 -9.53 -4.35
N TYR A 42 -2.02 -8.91 -3.78
CA TYR A 42 -1.38 -9.42 -2.57
C TYR A 42 -2.39 -9.50 -1.41
N ALA A 43 -3.21 -8.46 -1.21
CA ALA A 43 -4.24 -8.45 -0.18
C ALA A 43 -5.24 -9.60 -0.38
N GLN A 44 -5.72 -9.82 -1.60
CA GLN A 44 -6.61 -10.94 -1.93
C GLN A 44 -5.97 -12.31 -1.66
N GLU A 45 -4.68 -12.49 -1.98
CA GLU A 45 -3.94 -13.74 -1.75
C GLU A 45 -3.63 -14.01 -0.27
N ASN A 46 -3.79 -13.01 0.61
CA ASN A 46 -3.53 -13.11 2.05
C ASN A 46 -4.81 -12.87 2.88
N ASP A 47 -5.97 -13.23 2.34
CA ASP A 47 -7.27 -13.27 3.03
C ASP A 47 -7.76 -11.92 3.61
N PHE A 48 -7.29 -10.79 3.08
CA PHE A 48 -7.83 -9.49 3.44
C PHE A 48 -9.23 -9.30 2.85
N THR A 49 -10.18 -8.83 3.66
CA THR A 49 -11.58 -8.60 3.24
C THR A 49 -11.80 -7.22 2.64
N ASN A 50 -10.97 -6.23 3.01
CA ASN A 50 -11.11 -4.84 2.64
C ASN A 50 -9.73 -4.23 2.36
N ALA A 51 -9.67 -3.28 1.45
CA ALA A 51 -8.46 -2.51 1.17
C ALA A 51 -8.81 -1.04 0.95
N VAL A 52 -8.02 -0.15 1.54
CA VAL A 52 -8.05 1.30 1.30
C VAL A 52 -6.71 1.66 0.67
N THR A 53 -6.75 2.37 -0.45
CA THR A 53 -5.55 2.87 -1.11
C THR A 53 -5.28 4.32 -0.70
N LEU A 54 -4.01 4.66 -0.50
CA LEU A 54 -3.57 6.00 -0.15
C LEU A 54 -2.31 6.36 -0.95
N ASP A 55 -2.31 7.54 -1.57
CA ASP A 55 -1.13 8.06 -2.27
C ASP A 55 -0.09 8.57 -1.28
N ALA A 56 1.20 8.37 -1.59
CA ALA A 56 2.33 8.79 -0.74
C ALA A 56 2.74 10.27 -0.95
N ASP A 57 1.84 11.11 -1.45
CA ASP A 57 2.11 12.52 -1.78
C ASP A 57 1.85 13.49 -0.61
N SER A 58 1.48 12.96 0.55
CA SER A 58 1.19 13.70 1.79
C SER A 58 -0.01 14.66 1.69
N GLN A 59 -0.89 14.53 0.70
CA GLN A 59 -2.08 15.39 0.60
C GLN A 59 -3.20 15.02 1.59
N HIS A 60 -3.20 13.79 2.10
CA HIS A 60 -4.25 13.26 2.97
C HIS A 60 -3.70 12.82 4.33
N ASP A 61 -4.46 13.09 5.39
CA ASP A 61 -4.16 12.62 6.74
C ASP A 61 -4.51 11.13 6.90
N PRO A 62 -3.54 10.24 7.17
CA PRO A 62 -3.80 8.80 7.32
C PRO A 62 -4.79 8.46 8.44
N ARG A 63 -4.98 9.33 9.42
CA ARG A 63 -5.97 9.13 10.51
C ARG A 63 -7.40 9.07 9.99
N LEU A 64 -7.66 9.63 8.80
CA LEU A 64 -8.97 9.58 8.17
C LEU A 64 -9.33 8.18 7.63
N ILE A 65 -8.37 7.26 7.50
CA ILE A 65 -8.62 5.88 7.05
C ILE A 65 -9.65 5.19 7.96
N GLU A 66 -9.62 5.47 9.27
CA GLU A 66 -10.56 4.88 10.24
C GLU A 66 -12.02 5.14 9.87
N MET A 67 -12.33 6.31 9.27
CA MET A 67 -13.68 6.66 8.83
C MET A 67 -14.21 5.77 7.69
N PHE A 68 -13.33 5.15 6.90
CA PHE A 68 -13.71 4.26 5.81
C PHE A 68 -13.89 2.81 6.26
N LEU A 69 -13.47 2.48 7.49
CA LEU A 69 -13.58 1.12 8.05
C LEU A 69 -14.90 0.89 8.80
N GLU A 70 -15.68 1.94 9.07
CA GLU A 70 -16.95 1.86 9.81
C GLU A 70 -18.17 1.46 8.96
N VAL A 71 -17.97 1.01 7.71
CA VAL A 71 -19.07 0.62 6.83
C VAL A 71 -19.49 -0.83 7.10
N ASN A 72 -20.51 -0.99 7.95
CA ASN A 72 -21.29 -2.23 8.09
C ASN A 72 -22.21 -2.46 6.87
#